data_AF-A0A368UKJ4-F1
#
_entry.id   AF-A0A368UKJ4-F1
#
_cell.length_a   1.000
_cell.length_b   1.000
_cell.length_c   1.000
_cell.angle_alpha   90.00
_cell.angle_beta   90.00
_cell.angle_gamma   90.00
#
_symmetry.space_group_name_H-M   'P 1'
#
loop_
_entity.id
_entity.type
_entity.pdbx_description
1 polymer ?
#
loop_
_entity_poly.entity_id
_entity_poly.type
_entity_poly.pdbx_seq_one_letter_code
_entity_poly.pdbx_strand_id
1 'polypeptide(L)'
;MKHYFYSDGENQKGPFTFEQLKNENIKKESLIWFEGLDDWKPAKEIRELDEIFELNPPPIPKNEFNKKQESVESKVTNEKSSNSNYESETFVRQKQGMFSKPFSFEGRIRRTEYGVTFIIYFVIALIINVIMESGEEAAILGLAYIPMLWFLWAQGAKRCHDIGHSGWYQIIPFYMLWMIFAKGEEGIQNKYGVNPKI
;
A
#
# COMPACT_ATOMS: atom_id res chain seq x y z
N MET A 1 -27.49 -21.44 13.17
CA MET A 1 -26.33 -21.16 12.31
C MET A 1 -25.35 -22.30 12.51
N LYS A 2 -24.77 -22.88 11.45
CA LYS A 2 -23.79 -23.96 11.61
C LYS A 2 -22.48 -23.38 12.14
N HIS A 3 -21.84 -24.07 13.07
CA HIS A 3 -20.52 -23.74 13.59
C HIS A 3 -19.50 -24.76 13.10
N TYR A 4 -18.41 -24.27 12.51
CA TYR A 4 -17.35 -25.06 11.92
C TYR A 4 -16.11 -25.03 12.82
N PHE A 5 -15.43 -26.17 12.90
CA PHE A 5 -14.13 -26.32 13.53
C PHE A 5 -13.18 -26.86 12.49
N TYR A 6 -11.94 -26.36 12.48
CA TYR A 6 -10.90 -26.90 11.61
C TYR A 6 -9.63 -27.23 12.41
N SER A 7 -8.87 -28.20 11.91
CA SER A 7 -7.58 -28.61 12.47
C SER A 7 -6.49 -28.49 11.40
N ASP A 8 -5.39 -27.86 11.77
CA ASP A 8 -4.16 -27.75 10.97
C ASP A 8 -3.18 -28.92 11.22
N GLY A 9 -3.62 -29.94 11.95
CA GLY A 9 -2.83 -31.13 12.29
C GLY A 9 -2.23 -31.07 13.70
N GLU A 10 -2.11 -29.88 14.30
CA GLU A 10 -1.58 -29.71 15.65
C GLU A 10 -2.62 -29.15 16.62
N ASN A 11 -3.49 -28.24 16.18
CA ASN A 11 -4.47 -27.59 17.06
C ASN A 11 -5.87 -27.51 16.44
N GLN A 12 -6.89 -27.71 17.27
CA GLN A 12 -8.28 -27.45 16.92
C GLN A 12 -8.57 -25.95 17.07
N LYS A 13 -9.17 -25.35 16.03
CA LYS A 13 -9.59 -23.95 16.02
C LYS A 13 -11.09 -23.87 15.73
N GLY A 14 -11.79 -23.02 16.48
CA GLY A 14 -13.23 -22.78 16.36
C GLY A 14 -13.89 -22.44 17.69
N PRO A 15 -15.21 -22.21 17.73
CA PRO A 15 -16.15 -22.30 16.60
C PRO A 15 -16.06 -21.11 15.65
N PHE A 16 -16.10 -21.37 14.34
CA PHE A 16 -16.18 -20.36 13.28
C PHE A 16 -17.53 -20.41 12.56
N THR A 17 -17.95 -19.28 12.01
CA THR A 17 -19.02 -19.21 11.00
C THR A 17 -18.44 -19.44 9.59
N PHE A 18 -19.28 -19.80 8.62
CA PHE A 18 -18.84 -20.03 7.23
C PHE A 18 -18.07 -18.83 6.64
N GLU A 19 -18.53 -17.61 6.89
CA GLU A 19 -17.87 -16.37 6.44
C GLU A 19 -16.50 -16.15 7.10
N GLN A 20 -16.36 -16.50 8.38
CA GLN A 20 -15.07 -16.43 9.07
C GLN A 20 -14.11 -17.49 8.54
N LEU A 21 -14.62 -18.69 8.28
CA LEU A 21 -13.89 -19.82 7.73
C LEU A 21 -13.28 -19.49 6.35
N LYS A 22 -13.98 -18.69 5.55
CA LYS A 22 -13.53 -18.19 4.24
C LYS A 22 -12.31 -17.27 4.30
N ASN A 23 -12.16 -16.53 5.40
CA ASN A 23 -11.01 -15.64 5.61
C ASN A 23 -9.81 -16.36 6.23
N GLU A 24 -9.99 -17.60 6.70
CA GLU A 24 -8.90 -18.45 7.18
C GLU A 24 -8.21 -19.14 6.00
N ASN A 25 -6.89 -19.29 6.06
CA ASN A 25 -6.08 -19.90 5.00
C ASN A 25 -6.17 -21.44 5.03
N ILE A 26 -7.37 -21.96 4.76
CA ILE A 26 -7.69 -23.38 4.83
C ILE A 26 -7.17 -24.10 3.59
N LYS A 27 -6.45 -25.19 3.82
CA LYS A 27 -5.94 -26.05 2.75
C LYS A 27 -6.95 -27.16 2.44
N LYS A 28 -6.84 -27.76 1.25
CA LYS A 28 -7.74 -28.83 0.80
C LYS A 28 -7.70 -30.06 1.70
N GLU A 29 -6.54 -30.29 2.32
CA GLU A 29 -6.26 -31.38 3.25
C GLU A 29 -6.60 -31.07 4.72
N SER A 30 -6.95 -29.83 5.06
CA SER A 30 -7.31 -29.47 6.44
C SER A 30 -8.56 -30.23 6.88
N LEU A 31 -8.54 -30.79 8.09
CA LEU A 31 -9.68 -31.53 8.64
C LEU A 31 -10.70 -30.54 9.18
N ILE A 32 -11.96 -30.69 8.77
CA ILE A 32 -13.08 -29.87 9.20
C ILE A 32 -14.16 -30.75 9.83
N TRP A 33 -14.75 -30.23 10.90
CA TRP A 33 -15.90 -30.81 11.56
C TRP A 33 -16.96 -29.73 11.82
N PHE A 34 -18.23 -30.10 11.68
CA PHE A 34 -19.37 -29.25 12.03
C PHE A 34 -20.53 -30.13 12.51
N GLU A 35 -21.48 -29.53 13.21
CA GLU A 35 -22.66 -30.22 13.73
C GLU A 35 -23.47 -30.85 12.57
N GLY A 36 -23.47 -32.18 12.50
CA GLY A 36 -24.07 -32.97 11.41
C GLY A 36 -23.11 -33.90 10.67
N LEU A 37 -21.81 -33.89 11.00
CA LEU A 37 -20.84 -34.89 10.54
C LEU A 37 -20.54 -35.92 11.64
N ASP A 38 -20.47 -37.19 11.25
CA ASP A 38 -20.11 -38.29 12.16
C ASP A 38 -18.66 -38.18 12.67
N ASP A 39 -17.74 -37.71 11.81
CA ASP A 39 -16.31 -37.58 12.10
C ASP A 39 -15.67 -36.41 11.33
N TRP A 40 -14.44 -36.04 11.70
CA TRP A 40 -13.62 -35.06 11.01
C TRP A 40 -13.40 -35.47 9.55
N LYS A 41 -13.70 -34.58 8.60
CA LYS A 41 -13.51 -34.84 7.16
C LYS A 41 -12.56 -33.83 6.52
N PRO A 42 -11.74 -34.23 5.54
CA PRO A 42 -10.94 -33.29 4.76
C PRO A 42 -11.82 -32.24 4.09
N ALA A 43 -11.38 -30.99 4.09
CA ALA A 43 -12.13 -29.85 3.56
C ALA A 43 -12.52 -30.05 2.07
N LYS A 44 -11.69 -30.74 1.29
CA LYS A 44 -11.98 -31.11 -0.12
C LYS A 44 -13.19 -32.03 -0.32
N GLU A 45 -13.64 -32.75 0.71
CA GLU A 45 -14.74 -33.72 0.61
C GLU A 45 -16.10 -33.10 0.95
N ILE A 46 -16.09 -31.90 1.52
CA ILE A 46 -17.29 -31.18 1.90
C ILE A 46 -17.63 -30.21 0.77
N ARG A 47 -18.64 -30.57 -0.02
CA ARG A 47 -19.15 -29.76 -1.14
C ARG A 47 -19.53 -28.33 -0.75
N GLU A 48 -19.92 -28.09 0.51
CA GLU A 48 -20.21 -26.73 1.02
C GLU A 48 -18.95 -25.84 1.06
N LEU A 49 -17.74 -26.41 1.11
CA LEU A 49 -16.48 -25.67 1.20
C LEU A 49 -15.80 -25.44 -0.16
N ASP A 50 -16.38 -25.94 -1.25
CA ASP A 50 -15.85 -25.73 -2.61
C ASP A 50 -15.72 -24.23 -2.92
N GLU A 51 -16.68 -23.41 -2.44
CA GLU A 51 -16.68 -21.95 -2.58
C GLU A 51 -15.50 -21.25 -1.89
N ILE A 52 -14.89 -21.87 -0.87
CA ILE A 52 -13.71 -21.33 -0.19
C ILE A 52 -12.46 -21.52 -1.07
N PHE A 53 -12.41 -22.62 -1.83
CA PHE A 53 -11.25 -22.93 -2.69
C PHE A 53 -11.25 -22.18 -4.01
N GLU A 54 -12.40 -21.71 -4.50
CA GLU A 54 -12.50 -20.93 -5.74
C GLU A 54 -11.87 -19.52 -5.63
N LEU A 55 -11.73 -19.00 -4.40
CA LEU A 55 -11.16 -17.67 -4.15
C LEU A 55 -9.68 -17.65 -3.82
N ASN A 56 -9.04 -18.82 -3.72
CA ASN A 56 -7.58 -18.90 -3.62
C ASN A 56 -7.00 -18.72 -5.03
N PRO A 57 -6.34 -17.58 -5.33
CA PRO A 57 -5.73 -17.38 -6.64
C PRO A 57 -4.72 -18.51 -6.89
N PRO A 58 -4.62 -19.00 -8.15
CA PRO A 58 -3.70 -20.07 -8.49
C PRO A 58 -2.27 -19.71 -8.06
N PRO A 59 -1.48 -20.69 -7.57
CA PRO A 59 -0.10 -20.46 -7.21
C PRO A 59 0.66 -19.89 -8.42
N ILE A 60 1.39 -18.80 -8.19
CA ILE A 60 2.20 -18.13 -9.21
C ILE A 60 3.10 -19.17 -9.90
N PRO A 61 3.00 -19.35 -11.24
CA PRO A 61 3.86 -20.28 -11.96
C PRO A 61 5.32 -19.86 -11.83
N LYS A 62 6.10 -20.60 -11.04
CA LYS A 62 7.56 -20.34 -10.86
C LYS A 62 8.37 -20.54 -12.15
N ASN A 63 7.80 -21.17 -13.18
CA ASN A 63 8.52 -21.57 -14.39
C ASN A 63 8.60 -20.51 -15.51
N GLU A 64 7.92 -19.36 -15.41
CA GLU A 64 8.04 -18.30 -16.44
C GLU A 64 9.04 -17.19 -16.08
N PHE A 65 9.40 -17.05 -14.80
CA PHE A 65 10.41 -16.07 -14.37
C PHE A 65 11.85 -16.49 -14.77
N ASN A 66 12.15 -17.78 -14.77
CA ASN A 66 13.50 -18.28 -15.10
C ASN A 66 13.82 -18.24 -16.60
N LYS A 67 12.82 -18.27 -17.50
CA LYS A 67 13.07 -18.34 -18.95
C LYS A 67 13.47 -16.99 -19.57
N LYS A 68 13.28 -15.88 -18.85
CA LYS A 68 13.64 -14.53 -19.31
C LYS A 68 14.99 -14.04 -18.75
N GLN A 69 15.54 -14.70 -17.74
CA GLN A 69 16.88 -14.41 -17.19
C GLN A 69 17.99 -15.23 -17.86
N GLU A 70 17.72 -16.44 -18.36
CA GLU A 70 18.74 -17.28 -19.02
C GLU A 70 19.25 -16.77 -20.38
N SER A 71 18.54 -15.88 -21.09
CA SER A 71 19.00 -15.34 -22.36
C SER A 71 19.92 -14.11 -22.25
N VAL A 72 20.11 -13.58 -21.03
CA VAL A 72 20.92 -12.38 -20.80
C VAL A 72 22.22 -12.69 -20.01
N GLU A 73 22.26 -13.79 -19.26
CA GLU A 73 23.35 -14.13 -18.33
C GLU A 73 24.56 -14.87 -18.97
N SER A 74 24.61 -15.09 -20.28
CA SER A 74 25.75 -15.81 -20.93
C SER A 74 26.93 -14.92 -21.33
N LYS A 75 27.00 -13.67 -20.86
CA LYS A 75 28.06 -12.73 -21.29
C LYS A 75 28.87 -12.02 -20.21
N VAL A 76 28.73 -12.35 -18.92
CA VAL A 76 29.65 -11.78 -17.91
C VAL A 76 30.22 -12.88 -17.04
N THR A 77 31.29 -13.49 -17.55
CA THR A 77 32.17 -14.37 -16.80
C THR A 77 33.03 -13.54 -15.84
N ASN A 78 33.22 -14.10 -14.63
CA ASN A 78 34.31 -13.86 -13.69
C ASN A 78 34.28 -12.57 -12.85
N GLU A 79 33.87 -12.69 -11.59
CA GLU A 79 34.84 -12.69 -10.49
C GLU A 79 34.24 -13.20 -9.15
N LYS A 80 34.94 -14.19 -8.58
CA LYS A 80 35.15 -14.53 -7.16
C LYS A 80 33.95 -14.72 -6.20
N SER A 81 33.75 -16.00 -5.94
CA SER A 81 33.39 -16.64 -4.66
C SER A 81 33.60 -15.80 -3.39
N SER A 82 32.55 -15.65 -2.60
CA SER A 82 32.64 -15.79 -1.14
C SER A 82 31.28 -16.20 -0.57
N ASN A 83 31.29 -17.31 0.19
CA ASN A 83 30.22 -17.75 1.06
C ASN A 83 29.83 -16.62 2.02
N SER A 84 28.54 -16.34 2.14
CA SER A 84 27.99 -15.72 3.35
C SER A 84 26.66 -16.37 3.71
N ASN A 85 26.54 -16.64 5.01
CA ASN A 85 25.39 -17.20 5.68
C ASN A 85 24.17 -16.29 5.44
N TYR A 86 23.01 -16.90 5.19
CA TYR A 86 21.74 -16.19 5.11
C TYR A 86 21.33 -15.71 6.51
N GLU A 87 21.89 -14.56 6.92
CA GLU A 87 21.24 -13.71 7.90
C GLU A 87 20.00 -13.14 7.23
N SER A 88 18.84 -13.38 7.85
CA SER A 88 17.61 -12.68 7.49
C SER A 88 17.85 -11.19 7.70
N GLU A 89 18.12 -10.45 6.63
CA GLU A 89 18.15 -8.99 6.65
C GLU A 89 16.78 -8.51 7.12
N THR A 90 16.66 -8.21 8.41
CA THR A 90 15.64 -7.29 8.89
C THR A 90 15.93 -5.97 8.19
N PHE A 91 15.21 -5.69 7.11
CA PHE A 91 15.30 -4.43 6.38
C PHE A 91 15.06 -3.31 7.39
N VAL A 92 16.13 -2.69 7.90
CA VAL A 92 16.04 -1.58 8.85
C VAL A 92 15.46 -0.42 8.08
N ARG A 93 14.14 -0.30 8.17
CA ARG A 93 13.38 0.69 7.43
C ARG A 93 13.70 2.05 8.01
N GLN A 94 14.54 2.83 7.32
CA GLN A 94 14.83 4.19 7.75
C GLN A 94 13.53 5.00 7.76
N LYS A 95 13.17 5.50 8.95
CA LYS A 95 11.98 6.32 9.16
C LYS A 95 12.10 7.58 8.31
N GLN A 96 11.27 7.68 7.28
CA GLN A 96 11.28 8.83 6.38
C GLN A 96 10.78 10.08 7.12
N GLY A 97 11.56 11.17 7.05
CA GLY A 97 11.18 12.46 7.62
C GLY A 97 9.99 13.08 6.90
N MET A 98 9.34 14.07 7.53
CA MET A 98 8.31 14.87 6.85
C MET A 98 8.97 15.65 5.69
N PHE A 99 8.31 15.74 4.54
CA PHE A 99 8.80 16.47 3.35
C PHE A 99 10.13 16.00 2.76
N SER A 100 10.49 14.70 2.84
CA SER A 100 11.77 14.25 2.22
C SER A 100 11.81 14.38 0.70
N LYS A 101 10.63 14.35 0.04
CA LYS A 101 10.48 14.54 -1.42
C LYS A 101 9.30 15.47 -1.72
N PRO A 102 9.45 16.79 -1.53
CA PRO A 102 8.35 17.75 -1.58
C PRO A 102 7.92 18.13 -3.01
N PHE A 103 8.80 17.98 -4.01
CA PHE A 103 8.49 18.30 -5.41
C PHE A 103 8.24 17.05 -6.27
N SER A 104 8.23 15.86 -5.66
CA SER A 104 7.94 14.59 -6.33
C SER A 104 6.50 14.15 -6.10
N PHE A 105 5.93 13.51 -7.12
CA PHE A 105 4.60 12.88 -7.10
C PHE A 105 4.63 11.46 -6.52
N GLU A 106 5.81 10.92 -6.24
CA GLU A 106 5.97 9.55 -5.77
C GLU A 106 5.87 9.44 -4.25
N GLY A 107 5.30 8.33 -3.81
CA GLY A 107 5.13 8.04 -2.40
C GLY A 107 3.78 8.50 -1.84
N ARG A 108 3.73 8.47 -0.51
CA ARG A 108 2.52 8.71 0.27
C ARG A 108 2.80 9.79 1.31
N ILE A 109 1.82 10.66 1.53
CA ILE A 109 1.88 11.61 2.65
C ILE A 109 0.60 11.58 3.48
N ARG A 110 0.75 11.80 4.78
CA ARG A 110 -0.36 11.78 5.73
C ARG A 110 -1.02 13.16 5.82
N ARG A 111 -2.19 13.20 6.47
CA ARG A 111 -2.96 14.42 6.75
C ARG A 111 -2.15 15.58 7.35
N THR A 112 -1.17 15.29 8.21
CA THR A 112 -0.35 16.33 8.87
C THR A 112 0.57 17.03 7.87
N GLU A 113 1.29 16.28 7.03
CA GLU A 113 2.16 16.85 6.00
C GLU A 113 1.34 17.61 4.96
N TYR A 114 0.21 17.04 4.55
CA TYR A 114 -0.73 17.69 3.64
C TYR A 114 -1.33 18.99 4.21
N GLY A 115 -1.75 18.99 5.48
CA GLY A 115 -2.25 20.19 6.16
C GLY A 115 -1.18 21.27 6.29
N VAL A 116 0.07 20.89 6.63
CA VAL A 116 1.20 21.83 6.70
C VAL A 116 1.54 22.40 5.32
N THR A 117 1.37 21.63 4.25
CA THR A 117 1.54 22.13 2.86
C THR A 117 0.60 23.29 2.58
N PHE A 118 -0.67 23.20 2.98
CA PHE A 118 -1.62 24.31 2.83
C PHE A 118 -1.25 25.52 3.67
N ILE A 119 -0.78 25.33 4.90
CA ILE A 119 -0.33 26.43 5.76
C ILE A 119 0.86 27.14 5.13
N ILE A 120 1.86 26.39 4.65
CA ILE A 120 3.02 26.95 3.94
C ILE A 120 2.57 27.74 2.71
N TYR A 121 1.70 27.15 1.89
CA TYR A 121 1.14 27.82 0.72
C TYR A 121 0.46 29.15 1.10
N PHE A 122 -0.42 29.13 2.10
CA PHE A 122 -1.16 30.30 2.55
C PHE A 122 -0.25 31.42 3.07
N VAL A 123 0.74 31.08 3.89
CA VAL A 123 1.68 32.07 4.45
C VAL A 123 2.53 32.70 3.35
N ILE A 124 3.08 31.90 2.42
CA ILE A 124 3.90 32.45 1.33
C ILE A 124 3.02 33.27 0.37
N ALA A 125 1.82 32.79 0.03
CA ALA A 125 0.89 33.54 -0.79
C ALA A 125 0.51 34.89 -0.14
N LEU A 126 0.30 34.93 1.17
CA LEU A 126 0.03 36.17 1.90
C LEU A 126 1.21 37.15 1.78
N ILE A 127 2.44 36.68 1.97
CA ILE A 127 3.66 37.51 1.82
C ILE A 127 3.77 38.06 0.40
N ILE A 128 3.58 37.21 -0.62
CA ILE A 128 3.64 37.63 -2.03
C ILE A 128 2.59 38.71 -2.32
N ASN A 129 1.35 38.55 -1.82
CA ASN A 129 0.29 39.54 -2.04
C ASN A 129 0.61 40.88 -1.36
N VAL A 130 1.16 40.88 -0.14
CA VAL A 130 1.60 42.11 0.54
C VAL A 130 2.70 42.83 -0.25
N ILE A 131 3.68 42.08 -0.77
CA ILE A 131 4.76 42.68 -1.59
C ILE A 131 4.20 43.21 -2.91
N MET A 132 3.30 42.46 -3.55
CA MET A 132 2.67 42.89 -4.81
C MET A 132 1.83 44.17 -4.64
N GLU A 133 1.16 44.35 -3.50
CA GLU A 133 0.44 45.59 -3.18
C GLU A 133 1.38 46.80 -3.07
N SER A 134 2.64 46.60 -2.68
CA SER A 134 3.63 47.68 -2.59
C SER A 134 4.15 48.20 -3.95
N GLY A 135 3.72 47.59 -5.06
CA GLY A 135 3.98 48.06 -6.42
C GLY A 135 5.29 47.54 -7.05
N GLU A 136 5.97 46.59 -6.41
CA GLU A 136 7.12 45.91 -6.99
C GLU A 136 6.75 45.02 -8.17
N GLU A 137 7.74 44.68 -9.00
CA GLU A 137 7.67 43.97 -10.29
C GLU A 137 6.70 42.77 -10.32
N ALA A 138 5.41 43.04 -10.52
CA ALA A 138 4.32 42.08 -10.39
C ALA A 138 4.46 40.86 -11.32
N ALA A 139 5.11 41.03 -12.47
CA ALA A 139 5.38 39.93 -13.40
C ALA A 139 6.34 38.88 -12.81
N ILE A 140 7.40 39.32 -12.11
CA ILE A 140 8.37 38.41 -11.50
C ILE A 140 7.77 37.72 -10.27
N LEU A 141 7.04 38.48 -9.45
CA LEU A 141 6.28 37.93 -8.31
C LEU A 141 5.23 36.90 -8.78
N GLY A 142 4.60 37.12 -9.94
CA GLY A 142 3.71 36.15 -10.58
C GLY A 142 4.39 34.81 -10.89
N LEU A 143 5.65 34.83 -11.34
CA LEU A 143 6.40 33.61 -11.64
C LEU A 143 6.71 32.78 -10.37
N ALA A 144 6.79 33.41 -9.20
CA ALA A 144 7.02 32.71 -7.93
C ALA A 144 5.87 31.74 -7.57
N TYR A 145 4.68 31.91 -8.15
CA TYR A 145 3.57 30.97 -7.97
C TYR A 145 3.80 29.63 -8.68
N ILE A 146 4.60 29.56 -9.74
CA ILE A 146 4.81 28.32 -10.51
C ILE A 146 5.38 27.19 -9.62
N PRO A 147 6.54 27.35 -8.95
CA PRO A 147 7.07 26.29 -8.08
C PRO A 147 6.17 26.04 -6.86
N MET A 148 5.43 27.05 -6.40
CA MET A 148 4.49 26.91 -5.29
C MET A 148 3.29 26.03 -5.65
N LEU A 149 2.70 26.25 -6.83
CA LEU A 149 1.62 25.43 -7.36
C LEU A 149 2.09 24.00 -7.63
N TRP A 150 3.31 23.83 -8.15
CA TRP A 150 3.90 22.50 -8.34
C TRP A 150 4.05 21.74 -7.02
N PHE A 151 4.59 22.41 -5.99
CA PHE A 151 4.68 21.85 -4.64
C PHE A 151 3.32 21.41 -4.11
N LEU A 152 2.30 22.28 -4.19
CA LEU A 152 0.93 21.98 -3.75
C LEU A 152 0.36 20.76 -4.49
N TRP A 153 0.54 20.70 -5.81
CA TRP A 153 0.02 19.63 -6.66
C TRP A 153 0.73 18.29 -6.41
N ALA A 154 2.05 18.31 -6.23
CA ALA A 154 2.84 17.13 -5.89
C ALA A 154 2.43 16.56 -4.52
N GLN A 155 2.26 17.41 -3.51
CA GLN A 155 1.81 16.96 -2.19
C GLN A 155 0.37 16.43 -2.23
N GLY A 156 -0.55 17.11 -2.90
CA GLY A 156 -1.92 16.63 -3.05
C GLY A 156 -1.98 15.29 -3.79
N ALA A 157 -1.11 15.04 -4.77
CA ALA A 157 -1.04 13.75 -5.45
C ALA A 157 -0.60 12.62 -4.50
N LYS A 158 0.47 12.85 -3.72
CA LYS A 158 0.92 11.90 -2.68
C LYS A 158 -0.14 11.70 -1.60
N ARG A 159 -1.01 12.68 -1.37
CA ARG A 159 -2.12 12.54 -0.43
C ARG A 159 -3.23 11.66 -1.01
N CYS A 160 -3.57 11.80 -2.29
CA CYS A 160 -4.45 10.86 -3.00
C CYS A 160 -3.89 9.44 -2.93
N HIS A 161 -2.59 9.30 -3.20
CA HIS A 161 -1.87 8.02 -3.15
C HIS A 161 -1.92 7.39 -1.75
N ASP A 162 -1.85 8.19 -0.69
CA ASP A 162 -2.00 7.70 0.68
C ASP A 162 -3.40 7.13 0.95
N ILE A 163 -4.43 7.61 0.25
CA ILE A 163 -5.83 7.14 0.35
C ILE A 163 -6.11 5.97 -0.63
N GLY A 164 -5.16 5.63 -1.51
CA GLY A 164 -5.31 4.57 -2.51
C GLY A 164 -5.89 5.04 -3.85
N HIS A 165 -6.15 6.34 -4.01
CA HIS A 165 -6.65 6.94 -5.25
C HIS A 165 -5.51 7.47 -6.12
N SER A 166 -5.79 7.67 -7.41
CA SER A 166 -4.83 8.33 -8.32
C SER A 166 -4.70 9.81 -8.00
N GLY A 167 -3.54 10.40 -8.30
CA GLY A 167 -3.28 11.83 -8.10
C GLY A 167 -4.30 12.76 -8.80
N TRP A 168 -4.98 12.28 -9.84
CA TRP A 168 -5.99 13.04 -10.59
C TRP A 168 -7.25 13.38 -9.80
N TYR A 169 -7.52 12.71 -8.68
CA TYR A 169 -8.68 13.02 -7.84
C TYR A 169 -8.65 14.45 -7.27
N GLN A 170 -7.48 15.12 -7.28
CA GLN A 170 -7.35 16.53 -6.89
C GLN A 170 -8.22 17.48 -7.72
N ILE A 171 -8.57 17.11 -8.95
CA ILE A 171 -9.40 17.94 -9.85
C ILE A 171 -10.87 17.94 -9.41
N ILE A 172 -11.30 16.94 -8.63
CA ILE A 172 -12.67 16.85 -8.14
C ILE A 172 -12.93 18.04 -7.21
N PRO A 173 -13.97 18.86 -7.46
CA PRO A 173 -14.31 19.99 -6.61
C PRO A 173 -14.43 19.57 -5.14
N PHE A 174 -13.86 20.38 -4.24
CA PHE A 174 -13.85 20.15 -2.78
C PHE A 174 -13.10 18.90 -2.28
N TYR A 175 -12.58 18.05 -3.17
CA TYR A 175 -11.85 16.84 -2.75
C TYR A 175 -10.56 17.18 -1.99
N MET A 176 -9.88 18.26 -2.37
CA MET A 176 -8.74 18.83 -1.64
C MET A 176 -9.07 19.12 -0.16
N LEU A 177 -10.26 19.65 0.14
CA LEU A 177 -10.69 19.91 1.51
C LEU A 177 -11.03 18.60 2.25
N TRP A 178 -11.71 17.68 1.56
CA TRP A 178 -12.06 16.38 2.13
C TRP A 178 -10.83 15.54 2.51
N MET A 179 -9.78 15.57 1.68
CA MET A 179 -8.53 14.84 1.93
C MET A 179 -7.79 15.24 3.21
N ILE A 180 -8.06 16.43 3.75
CA ILE A 180 -7.51 16.89 5.04
C ILE A 180 -7.97 15.98 6.18
N PHE A 181 -9.21 15.49 6.12
CA PHE A 181 -9.82 14.69 7.18
C PHE A 181 -9.77 13.17 6.90
N ALA A 182 -9.69 12.78 5.64
CA ALA A 182 -9.68 11.37 5.23
C ALA A 182 -8.60 10.54 5.95
N LYS A 183 -8.87 9.26 6.23
CA LYS A 183 -7.82 8.33 6.67
C LYS A 183 -7.06 7.81 5.44
N GLY A 184 -5.75 7.62 5.59
CA GLY A 184 -4.96 6.91 4.59
C GLY A 184 -5.20 5.40 4.65
N GLU A 185 -4.90 4.73 3.55
CA GLU A 185 -4.95 3.28 3.38
C GLU A 185 -4.02 2.59 4.40
N GLU A 186 -4.53 1.53 5.02
CA GLU A 186 -3.82 0.79 6.06
C GLU A 186 -2.84 -0.23 5.44
N GLY A 187 -2.14 -0.98 6.29
CA GLY A 187 -1.14 -1.95 5.86
C GLY A 187 0.27 -1.37 5.67
N ILE A 188 1.21 -2.25 5.32
CA ILE A 188 2.63 -1.91 5.20
C ILE A 188 2.84 -0.97 4.01
N GLN A 189 2.32 -1.30 2.84
CA GLN A 189 2.46 -0.50 1.63
C GLN A 189 1.23 -0.66 0.73
N ASN A 190 1.04 0.29 -0.18
CA ASN A 190 0.16 0.15 -1.33
C ASN A 190 0.97 0.34 -2.62
N LYS A 191 0.31 0.34 -3.78
CA LYS A 191 0.98 0.51 -5.09
C LYS A 191 1.76 1.83 -5.26
N TYR A 192 1.53 2.82 -4.39
CA TYR A 192 2.20 4.11 -4.41
C TYR A 192 3.37 4.20 -3.43
N GLY A 193 3.59 3.15 -2.65
CA GLY A 193 4.71 3.05 -1.72
C GLY A 193 4.27 2.74 -0.30
N VAL A 194 5.24 2.85 0.59
CA VAL A 194 5.09 2.34 1.94
C VAL A 194 4.41 3.35 2.86
N ASN A 195 3.70 2.83 3.85
CA ASN A 195 2.92 3.62 4.79
C ASN A 195 3.83 4.56 5.62
N PRO A 196 3.58 5.88 5.62
CA PRO A 196 4.38 6.83 6.38
C PRO A 196 4.18 6.76 7.90
N LYS A 197 3.31 5.88 8.41
CA LYS A 197 3.14 5.60 9.85
C LYS A 197 4.21 4.68 10.42
N ILE A 198 4.80 3.83 9.58
CA ILE A 198 5.66 2.72 9.96
C ILE A 198 7.12 3.18 9.94
#